data_AF-A0A2E6BMK2-F1
#
_entry.id   AF-A0A2E6BMK2-F1
#
_cell.length_a   1.000
_cell.length_b   1.000
_cell.length_c   1.000
_cell.angle_alpha   90.00
_cell.angle_beta   90.00
_cell.angle_gamma   90.00
#
_symmetry.space_group_name_H-M   'P 1'
#
loop_
_entity.id
_entity.type
_entity.pdbx_description
1 polymer ?
#
loop_
_entity_poly.entity_id
_entity_poly.type
_entity_poly.pdbx_seq_one_letter_code
_entity_poly.pdbx_strand_id
1 'polypeptide(L)'
;MKLLNYHHQEKEMVENRVFKSFKELGTFLQKKRRLKGEKIDFIATNLIIKKKFLKSFEEGILNERDFIDNPHLKGFLNSYIRYLKCENECKIDNLFYKEDSFSIKGQKVSLESGTDNKNSYGSLIILFSILFMSLIYLLWNKQTYKQLYNLGKLIN
;
A
#
# COMPACT_ATOMS: atom_id res chain seq x y z
N MET A 1 -35.32 15.54 45.69
CA MET A 1 -33.96 14.96 45.65
C MET A 1 -33.83 14.24 44.31
N LYS A 2 -33.35 14.90 43.25
CA LYS A 2 -32.06 14.59 42.57
C LYS A 2 -31.84 13.07 42.44
N LEU A 3 -31.88 12.42 41.27
CA LEU A 3 -31.31 12.79 39.95
C LEU A 3 -32.08 12.11 38.80
N LEU A 4 -32.59 12.93 37.88
CA LEU A 4 -32.62 12.59 36.45
C LEU A 4 -31.23 12.93 35.91
N ASN A 5 -30.56 12.03 35.18
CA ASN A 5 -29.71 12.46 34.07
C ASN A 5 -29.38 11.32 33.09
N TYR A 6 -30.19 11.29 32.03
CA TYR A 6 -29.75 11.25 30.63
C TYR A 6 -28.58 10.34 30.25
N HIS A 7 -28.89 9.10 29.87
CA HIS A 7 -28.18 8.44 28.76
C HIS A 7 -28.60 9.11 27.44
N HIS A 8 -28.03 10.28 27.16
CA HIS A 8 -28.06 10.85 25.81
C HIS A 8 -27.01 10.10 24.97
N GLN A 9 -27.40 8.96 24.41
CA GLN A 9 -26.70 8.42 23.25
C GLN A 9 -27.01 9.33 22.08
N GLU A 10 -26.16 10.33 21.85
CA GLU A 10 -26.08 11.00 20.55
C GLU A 10 -25.58 9.97 19.52
N LYS A 11 -26.52 9.28 18.90
CA LYS A 11 -26.33 8.73 17.56
C LYS A 11 -26.22 9.93 16.62
N GLU A 12 -25.00 10.45 16.45
CA GLU A 12 -24.71 11.33 15.32
C GLU A 12 -25.06 10.55 14.05
N MET A 13 -26.08 11.01 13.34
CA MET A 13 -26.30 10.59 11.96
C MET A 13 -25.03 10.96 11.20
N VAL A 14 -24.25 9.94 10.85
CA VAL A 14 -22.98 10.07 10.12
C VAL A 14 -23.32 10.54 8.71
N GLU A 15 -23.48 11.85 8.53
CA GLU A 15 -23.56 12.45 7.22
C GLU A 15 -22.23 12.21 6.50
N ASN A 16 -22.32 11.52 5.35
CA ASN A 16 -21.20 11.36 4.45
C ASN A 16 -20.68 12.75 4.06
N ARG A 17 -19.50 13.13 4.57
CA ARG A 17 -18.89 14.41 4.20
C ARG A 17 -18.09 14.24 2.93
N VAL A 18 -18.43 15.05 1.94
CA VAL A 18 -17.65 15.20 0.72
C VAL A 18 -16.77 16.43 0.88
N PHE A 19 -15.45 16.23 0.78
CA PHE A 19 -14.49 17.33 0.88
C PHE A 19 -14.27 17.98 -0.49
N LYS A 20 -14.24 19.32 -0.52
CA LYS A 20 -13.98 20.09 -1.75
C LYS A 20 -12.49 20.32 -2.00
N SER A 21 -11.66 20.17 -0.97
CA SER A 21 -10.21 20.40 -1.06
C SER A 21 -9.43 19.58 -0.04
N PHE A 22 -8.14 19.34 -0.33
CA PHE A 22 -7.21 18.72 0.62
C PHE A 22 -7.05 19.53 1.92
N LYS A 23 -7.22 20.86 1.86
CA LYS A 23 -7.22 21.73 3.03
C LYS A 23 -8.39 21.45 3.96
N GLU A 24 -9.59 21.29 3.40
CA GLU A 24 -10.80 20.96 4.17
C GLU A 24 -10.65 19.58 4.84
N LEU A 25 -10.18 18.59 4.08
CA LEU A 25 -9.86 17.26 4.60
C LEU A 25 -8.83 17.35 5.75
N GLY A 26 -7.74 18.08 5.56
CA GLY A 26 -6.69 18.22 6.56
C GLY A 26 -7.19 18.83 7.88
N THR A 27 -7.98 19.91 7.79
CA THR A 27 -8.57 20.53 8.99
C THR A 27 -9.53 19.58 9.71
N PHE A 28 -10.29 18.77 8.98
CA PHE A 28 -11.17 17.75 9.53
C PHE A 28 -10.39 16.66 10.28
N LEU A 29 -9.35 16.10 9.66
CA LEU A 29 -8.49 15.08 10.28
C LEU A 29 -7.80 15.61 11.54
N GLN A 30 -7.32 16.85 11.48
CA GLN A 30 -6.71 17.52 12.63
C GLN A 30 -7.72 17.66 13.78
N LYS A 31 -8.96 18.08 13.49
CA LYS A 31 -10.01 18.20 14.50
C LYS A 31 -10.34 16.83 15.12
N LYS A 32 -10.49 15.78 14.31
CA LYS A 32 -10.74 14.41 14.79
C LYS A 32 -9.61 13.89 15.67
N ARG A 33 -8.35 14.10 15.29
CA ARG A 33 -7.20 13.75 16.16
C ARG A 33 -7.25 14.49 17.50
N ARG A 34 -7.51 15.80 17.48
CA ARG A 34 -7.60 16.61 18.71
C ARG A 34 -8.73 16.15 19.63
N LEU A 35 -9.87 15.75 19.07
CA LEU A 35 -10.99 15.16 19.82
C LEU A 35 -10.59 13.84 20.49
N LYS A 36 -9.76 13.03 19.83
CA LYS A 36 -9.20 11.81 20.41
C LYS A 36 -8.13 12.08 21.49
N GLY A 37 -7.61 13.32 21.57
CA GLY A 37 -6.60 13.72 22.55
C GLY A 37 -5.18 13.22 22.26
N GLU A 38 -4.92 12.67 21.06
CA GLU A 38 -3.65 12.04 20.74
C GLU A 38 -2.64 12.99 20.06
N LYS A 39 -1.38 12.86 20.45
CA LYS A 39 -0.27 13.60 19.83
C LYS A 39 0.07 12.97 18.48
N ILE A 40 0.33 13.81 17.48
CA ILE A 40 0.72 13.35 16.14
C ILE A 40 1.98 12.47 16.14
N ASP A 41 2.91 12.71 17.07
CA ASP A 41 4.12 11.92 17.26
C ASP A 41 3.84 10.47 17.67
N PHE A 42 2.84 10.29 18.54
CA PHE A 42 2.42 8.97 18.98
C PHE A 42 1.83 8.18 17.81
N ILE A 43 0.96 8.83 17.02
CA ILE A 43 0.33 8.23 15.84
C ILE A 43 1.37 7.89 14.77
N ALA A 44 2.33 8.79 14.52
CA ALA A 44 3.43 8.56 13.59
C ALA A 44 4.22 7.29 13.93
N THR A 45 4.52 7.10 15.21
CA THR A 45 5.23 5.92 15.71
C THR A 45 4.37 4.66 15.55
N ASN A 46 3.10 4.73 15.95
CA ASN A 46 2.20 3.58 15.92
C ASN A 46 1.87 3.11 14.49
N LEU A 47 1.73 4.04 13.54
CA LEU A 47 1.47 3.74 12.13
C LEU A 47 2.75 3.48 11.33
N ILE A 48 3.94 3.69 11.91
CA ILE A 48 5.22 3.61 11.20
C ILE A 48 5.25 4.56 9.99
N ILE A 49 4.67 5.76 10.16
CA ILE A 49 4.62 6.82 9.14
C ILE A 49 5.41 8.01 9.66
N LYS A 50 6.29 8.58 8.83
CA LYS A 50 7.05 9.77 9.22
C LYS A 50 6.08 10.91 9.58
N LYS A 51 6.26 11.51 10.76
CA LYS A 51 5.48 12.66 11.28
C LYS A 51 5.23 13.74 10.24
N LYS A 52 6.22 14.02 9.38
CA LYS A 52 6.10 15.03 8.31
C LYS A 52 4.89 14.79 7.41
N PHE A 53 4.60 13.54 7.03
CA PHE A 53 3.49 13.22 6.14
C PHE A 53 2.15 13.41 6.84
N LEU A 54 2.02 12.97 8.10
CA LEU A 54 0.82 13.20 8.88
C LEU A 54 0.52 14.70 9.07
N LYS A 55 1.57 15.50 9.27
CA LYS A 55 1.44 16.97 9.32
C LYS A 55 1.00 17.54 7.98
N SER A 56 1.62 17.10 6.88
CA SER A 56 1.24 17.53 5.54
C SER A 56 -0.22 17.20 5.21
N PHE A 57 -0.74 16.08 5.70
CA PHE A 57 -2.16 15.75 5.60
C PHE A 57 -3.03 16.73 6.41
N GLU A 58 -2.69 16.99 7.68
CA GLU A 58 -3.46 17.93 8.54
C GLU A 58 -3.42 19.38 8.05
N GLU A 59 -2.30 19.81 7.51
CA GLU A 59 -2.10 21.16 6.96
C GLU A 59 -2.73 21.31 5.58
N GLY A 60 -3.01 20.18 4.89
CA GLY A 60 -3.64 20.14 3.58
C GLY A 60 -2.79 20.80 2.48
N ILE A 61 -1.47 20.71 2.60
CA ILE A 61 -0.51 21.29 1.65
C ILE A 61 -0.26 20.39 0.43
N LEU A 62 -0.70 19.14 0.50
CA LEU A 62 -0.56 18.17 -0.59
C LEU A 62 -1.65 18.35 -1.63
N ASN A 63 -1.28 18.16 -2.88
CA ASN A 63 -2.13 18.24 -4.05
C ASN A 63 -2.17 16.88 -4.75
N GLU A 64 -3.09 16.74 -5.71
CA GLU A 64 -3.28 15.51 -6.48
C GLU A 64 -1.98 14.97 -7.10
N ARG A 65 -1.12 15.84 -7.65
CA ARG A 65 0.18 15.45 -8.22
C ARG A 65 1.09 14.77 -7.20
N ASP A 66 1.13 15.22 -5.96
CA ASP A 66 1.97 14.62 -4.91
C ASP A 66 1.59 13.16 -4.67
N PHE A 67 0.30 12.84 -4.78
CA PHE A 67 -0.23 11.48 -4.63
C PHE A 67 -0.02 10.61 -5.88
N ILE A 68 0.06 11.21 -7.07
CA ILE A 68 0.44 10.52 -8.31
C ILE A 68 1.93 10.16 -8.25
N ASP A 69 2.78 11.12 -7.91
CA ASP A 69 4.23 10.95 -7.85
C ASP A 69 4.65 10.02 -6.70
N ASN A 70 3.85 9.95 -5.64
CA ASN A 70 4.12 9.12 -4.46
C ASN A 70 2.89 8.29 -4.05
N PRO A 71 2.64 7.13 -4.70
CA PRO A 71 1.46 6.31 -4.47
C PRO A 71 1.27 5.87 -3.01
N HIS A 72 2.39 5.72 -2.28
CA HIS A 72 2.38 5.36 -0.85
C HIS A 72 1.65 6.39 0.03
N LEU A 73 1.59 7.67 -0.37
CA LEU A 73 0.89 8.72 0.38
C LEU A 73 -0.61 8.41 0.51
N LYS A 74 -1.24 7.83 -0.51
CA LYS A 74 -2.64 7.43 -0.45
C LYS A 74 -2.86 6.32 0.59
N GLY A 75 -1.95 5.34 0.63
CA GLY A 75 -1.95 4.28 1.66
C GLY A 75 -1.76 4.83 3.08
N PHE A 76 -0.86 5.79 3.25
CA PHE A 76 -0.63 6.47 4.53
C PHE A 76 -1.84 7.27 4.99
N LEU A 77 -2.47 8.02 4.09
CA LEU A 77 -3.69 8.77 4.36
C LEU A 77 -4.84 7.83 4.77
N ASN A 78 -5.05 6.74 4.04
CA ASN A 78 -6.06 5.73 4.38
C ASN A 78 -5.81 5.10 5.74
N SER A 79 -4.55 4.76 6.04
CA SER A 79 -4.17 4.22 7.35
C SER A 79 -4.46 5.21 8.47
N TYR A 80 -4.24 6.51 8.21
CA TYR A 80 -4.53 7.56 9.18
C TYR A 80 -6.04 7.76 9.41
N ILE A 81 -6.84 7.76 8.34
CA ILE A 81 -8.31 7.82 8.41
C ILE A 81 -8.87 6.64 9.21
N ARG A 82 -8.40 5.43 8.94
CA ARG A 82 -8.76 4.22 9.68
C ARG A 82 -8.38 4.30 11.16
N TYR A 83 -7.18 4.81 11.45
CA TYR A 83 -6.72 5.00 12.82
C TYR A 83 -7.60 5.99 13.62
N LEU A 84 -8.12 7.03 12.95
CA LEU A 84 -9.05 7.99 13.51
C LEU A 84 -10.52 7.49 13.52
N LYS A 85 -10.78 6.30 12.97
CA LYS A 85 -12.11 5.68 12.84
C LYS A 85 -13.13 6.55 12.10
N CYS A 86 -12.67 7.29 11.09
CA CYS A 86 -13.52 8.19 10.31
C CYS A 86 -13.71 7.73 8.85
N GLU A 87 -13.56 6.44 8.56
CA GLU A 87 -13.67 5.86 7.21
C GLU A 87 -15.05 6.13 6.58
N ASN A 88 -16.11 6.03 7.38
CA ASN A 88 -17.49 6.26 6.93
C ASN A 88 -17.80 7.74 6.72
N GLU A 89 -17.10 8.63 7.42
CA GLU A 89 -17.26 10.08 7.30
C GLU A 89 -16.43 10.66 6.15
N CYS A 90 -15.38 9.95 5.75
CA CYS A 90 -14.29 10.50 4.95
C CYS A 90 -14.18 9.83 3.58
N LYS A 91 -15.00 10.27 2.63
CA LYS A 91 -14.88 9.86 1.23
C LYS A 91 -13.89 10.76 0.51
N ILE A 92 -12.68 10.23 0.26
CA ILE A 92 -11.59 10.98 -0.38
C ILE A 92 -11.55 10.80 -1.90
N ASP A 93 -12.36 9.91 -2.48
CA ASP A 93 -12.31 9.59 -3.92
C ASP A 93 -12.51 10.82 -4.81
N ASN A 94 -13.36 11.75 -4.37
CA ASN A 94 -13.65 13.01 -5.08
C ASN A 94 -12.47 14.00 -5.10
N LEU A 95 -11.45 13.82 -4.26
CA LEU A 95 -10.26 14.66 -4.23
C LEU A 95 -9.18 14.21 -5.23
N PHE A 96 -9.28 12.98 -5.72
CA PHE A 96 -8.31 12.36 -6.64
C PHE A 96 -8.87 12.17 -8.05
N TYR A 97 -10.15 12.50 -8.27
CA TYR A 97 -10.77 12.48 -9.58
C TYR A 97 -11.30 13.88 -9.89
N LYS A 98 -10.53 14.63 -10.67
CA LYS A 98 -11.10 15.66 -11.53
C LYS A 98 -11.30 15.06 -12.91
N GLU A 99 -12.51 15.15 -13.44
CA GLU A 99 -12.79 14.86 -14.84
C GLU A 99 -11.96 15.80 -15.72
N ASP A 100 -10.80 15.33 -16.15
CA ASP A 100 -10.28 15.66 -17.47
C ASP A 100 -10.61 14.48 -18.39
N SER A 101 -11.19 14.83 -19.53
CA SER A 101 -11.59 13.97 -20.64
C SER A 101 -10.44 13.13 -21.22
N PHE A 102 -9.99 12.12 -20.47
CA PHE A 102 -9.10 11.08 -20.99
C PHE A 102 -9.86 9.77 -21.13
N SER A 103 -10.08 9.43 -22.40
CA SER A 103 -10.80 8.27 -22.93
C SER A 103 -10.75 7.01 -22.06
N ILE A 104 -11.93 6.58 -21.60
CA ILE A 104 -12.15 5.21 -21.18
C ILE A 104 -12.12 4.33 -22.45
N LYS A 105 -10.93 3.85 -22.80
CA LYS A 105 -10.81 2.61 -23.58
C LYS A 105 -9.54 1.85 -23.19
N GLY A 106 -9.70 1.04 -22.14
CA GLY A 106 -8.86 -0.14 -21.92
C GLY A 106 -7.64 0.05 -21.03
N GLN A 107 -7.83 0.20 -19.73
CA GLN A 107 -6.80 -0.18 -18.77
C GLN A 107 -7.27 -1.41 -17.98
N LYS A 108 -6.92 -2.57 -18.53
CA LYS A 108 -6.64 -3.77 -17.73
C LYS A 108 -5.57 -3.36 -16.71
N VAL A 109 -5.76 -3.78 -15.46
CA VAL A 109 -4.79 -3.66 -14.36
C VAL A 109 -3.37 -3.86 -14.89
N SER A 110 -2.60 -2.78 -14.96
CA SER A 110 -1.19 -2.83 -15.32
C SER A 110 -0.41 -2.55 -14.05
N LEU A 111 0.24 -3.58 -13.52
CA LEU A 111 1.30 -3.41 -12.53
C LEU A 111 2.38 -2.55 -13.21
N GLU A 112 2.57 -1.33 -12.72
CA GLU A 112 3.75 -0.53 -13.02
C GLU A 112 4.97 -1.35 -12.58
N SER A 113 5.62 -1.99 -13.55
CA SER A 113 7.03 -2.33 -13.42
C SER A 113 7.75 -1.00 -13.26
N GLY A 114 8.47 -0.83 -12.15
CA GLY A 114 9.46 0.22 -12.02
C GLY A 114 10.38 0.23 -13.24
N THR A 115 11.13 1.31 -13.40
CA THR A 115 12.14 1.49 -14.43
C THR A 115 13.19 0.37 -14.38
N ASP A 116 12.84 -0.80 -14.89
CA ASP A 116 13.72 -1.91 -15.14
C ASP A 116 14.36 -1.60 -16.48
N ASN A 117 15.66 -1.27 -16.44
CA ASN A 117 16.51 -1.54 -17.58
C ASN A 117 16.09 -2.91 -18.12
N LYS A 118 15.53 -2.95 -19.33
CA LYS A 118 15.09 -4.17 -20.00
C LYS A 118 16.31 -5.05 -20.21
N ASN A 119 16.73 -5.74 -19.17
CA ASN A 119 17.70 -6.81 -19.25
C ASN A 119 16.95 -7.96 -19.92
N SER A 120 17.05 -7.97 -21.25
CA SER A 120 16.48 -8.96 -22.16
C SER A 120 16.97 -10.40 -21.91
N TYR A 121 17.71 -10.63 -20.82
CA TYR A 121 18.37 -11.87 -20.44
C TYR A 121 17.79 -12.51 -19.18
N GLY A 122 16.67 -12.01 -18.62
CA GLY A 122 16.03 -12.59 -17.45
C GLY A 122 15.68 -14.08 -17.60
N SER A 123 15.20 -14.47 -18.79
CA SER A 123 14.92 -15.88 -19.13
C SER A 123 16.18 -16.74 -19.19
N LEU A 124 17.29 -16.20 -19.69
CA LEU A 124 18.59 -16.87 -19.75
C LEU A 124 19.15 -17.13 -18.34
N ILE A 125 19.02 -16.18 -17.42
CA ILE A 125 19.48 -16.33 -16.04
C ILE A 125 18.73 -17.47 -15.33
N ILE A 126 17.42 -17.59 -15.55
CA ILE A 126 16.61 -18.66 -14.98
C ILE A 126 17.04 -20.02 -15.54
N LEU A 127 17.25 -20.10 -16.86
CA LEU A 127 17.71 -21.33 -17.52
C LEU A 127 19.07 -21.79 -16.97
N PHE A 128 20.03 -20.87 -16.85
CA PHE A 128 21.36 -21.16 -16.31
C PHE A 128 21.30 -21.61 -14.85
N SER A 129 20.41 -21.02 -14.04
CA SER A 129 20.25 -21.40 -12.63
C SER A 129 19.78 -22.86 -12.48
N ILE A 130 18.84 -23.29 -13.32
CA ILE A 130 18.34 -24.67 -13.32
C ILE A 130 19.41 -25.66 -13.80
N LEU A 131 20.15 -25.31 -14.86
CA LEU A 131 21.27 -26.10 -15.36
C LEU A 131 22.37 -26.27 -14.30
N PHE A 132 22.69 -25.19 -13.59
CA PHE A 132 23.75 -25.20 -12.59
C PHE A 132 23.38 -26.06 -11.38
N MET A 133 22.14 -25.95 -10.89
CA MET A 133 21.65 -26.83 -9.82
C MET A 133 21.65 -28.31 -10.24
N SER A 134 21.30 -28.59 -11.50
CA SER A 134 21.32 -29.96 -12.05
C SER A 134 22.76 -30.53 -12.12
N LEU A 135 23.72 -29.71 -12.55
CA LEU A 135 25.14 -30.07 -12.59
C LEU A 135 25.71 -30.32 -11.18
N ILE A 136 25.42 -29.44 -10.22
CA ILE A 136 25.84 -29.63 -8.82
C ILE A 136 25.28 -30.94 -8.28
N TYR A 137 23.99 -31.20 -8.50
CA TYR A 137 23.36 -32.44 -8.04
C TYR A 137 24.01 -33.69 -8.64
N LEU A 138 24.35 -33.64 -9.93
CA LEU A 138 24.99 -34.75 -10.63
C LEU A 138 26.42 -34.98 -10.14
N LEU A 139 27.19 -33.91 -9.89
CA LEU A 139 28.56 -33.97 -9.36
C LEU A 139 28.62 -34.38 -7.89
N TRP A 140 27.62 -33.99 -7.09
CA TRP A 140 27.60 -34.27 -5.65
C TRP A 140 27.32 -35.73 -5.33
N ASN A 141 26.51 -36.41 -6.16
CA ASN A 141 26.06 -37.75 -5.86
C ASN A 141 26.98 -38.82 -6.47
N LYS A 142 28.01 -39.24 -5.71
CA LYS A 142 28.90 -40.38 -6.04
C LYS A 142 28.12 -41.66 -6.40
N GLN A 143 26.91 -41.83 -5.85
CA GLN A 143 26.05 -42.99 -6.14
C GLN A 143 25.43 -42.92 -7.54
N THR A 144 25.13 -41.71 -8.06
CA THR A 144 24.62 -41.53 -9.42
C THR A 144 25.62 -42.02 -10.45
N TYR A 145 26.92 -41.74 -10.28
CA TYR A 145 27.96 -42.25 -11.18
C TYR A 145 28.01 -43.77 -11.24
N LYS A 146 27.90 -44.43 -10.07
CA LYS A 146 27.89 -45.90 -10.00
C LYS A 146 26.65 -46.48 -10.68
N GLN A 147 25.50 -45.83 -10.53
CA GLN A 147 24.25 -46.24 -11.19
C GLN A 147 24.31 -46.00 -12.71
N LEU A 148 24.83 -44.85 -13.16
CA LEU A 148 25.01 -44.54 -14.58
C LEU A 148 25.99 -45.50 -15.26
N TYR A 149 27.09 -45.82 -14.59
CA TYR A 149 28.08 -46.80 -15.08
C TYR A 149 27.46 -48.20 -15.22
N ASN A 150 26.68 -48.63 -14.23
CA ASN A 150 26.00 -49.92 -14.29
C ASN A 150 24.92 -49.96 -15.38
N LEU A 151 24.22 -48.85 -15.64
CA LEU A 151 23.28 -48.71 -16.76
C LEU A 151 23.99 -48.79 -18.12
N GLY A 152 25.14 -48.12 -18.27
CA GLY A 152 25.95 -48.22 -19.49
C GLY A 152 26.44 -49.65 -19.77
N LYS A 153 26.73 -50.41 -18.71
CA LYS A 153 27.10 -51.84 -18.81
C LYS A 153 25.92 -52.76 -19.14
N LEU A 154 24.68 -52.32 -18.93
CA LEU A 154 23.46 -53.08 -19.28
C LEU A 154 23.00 -52.83 -20.72
N ILE A 155 23.37 -51.68 -21.29
CA ILE A 155 23.00 -51.26 -22.64
C ILE A 155 24.05 -51.72 -23.67
N ASN A 156 25.28 -52.02 -23.22
CA ASN A 156 26.36 -52.60 -24.02
C ASN A 156 26.52 -54.10 -23.73
#